data_AF-A0A081D877-F1
#
_entry.id   AF-A0A081D877-F1
#
_cell.length_a   1.000
_cell.length_b   1.000
_cell.length_c   1.000
_cell.angle_alpha   90.00
_cell.angle_beta   90.00
_cell.angle_gamma   90.00
#
_symmetry.space_group_name_H-M   'P 1'
#
loop_
_entity.id
_entity.type
_entity.pdbx_description
1 polymer ?
#
loop_
_entity_poly.entity_id
_entity_poly.type
_entity_poly.pdbx_seq_one_letter_code
_entity_poly.pdbx_strand_id
1 'polypeptide(L)'
;MLEKTGQKEVEVNGNAIILTLEDVEITSSDIEGWLVANQSGITVALDVTISPELKKEGISRELVNRIQNIRKDSGLEVTDRINIVIQSQNEIDDAVHSNEKYIMDETLADDLTLIQTVDNGTIVEFDDIVTSIQIKKI
;
A
#
# COMPACT_ATOMS: atom_id res chain seq x y z
N MET A 1 -14.88 -22.16 26.22
CA MET A 1 -13.93 -21.10 26.63
C MET A 1 -14.41 -20.56 27.97
N LEU A 2 -13.49 -20.28 28.90
CA LEU A 2 -13.78 -19.89 30.29
C LEU A 2 -14.82 -18.76 30.39
N GLU A 3 -14.79 -17.82 29.45
CA GLU A 3 -15.74 -16.71 29.32
C GLU A 3 -17.21 -17.13 29.09
N LYS A 4 -17.45 -18.31 28.48
CA LYS A 4 -18.81 -18.83 28.26
C LYS A 4 -19.32 -19.70 29.40
N THR A 5 -18.42 -20.28 30.21
CA THR A 5 -18.77 -21.25 31.26
C THR A 5 -18.56 -20.72 32.67
N GLY A 6 -17.90 -19.57 32.84
CA GLY A 6 -17.60 -18.91 34.13
C GLY A 6 -16.49 -19.59 34.94
N GLN A 7 -16.25 -20.88 34.71
CA GLN A 7 -15.26 -21.68 35.41
C GLN A 7 -14.65 -22.74 34.48
N LYS A 8 -13.45 -23.20 34.82
CA LYS A 8 -12.78 -24.33 34.16
C LYS A 8 -11.97 -25.13 35.17
N GLU A 9 -12.16 -26.44 35.14
CA GLU A 9 -11.36 -27.37 35.92
C GLU A 9 -10.02 -27.61 35.23
N VAL A 10 -8.94 -27.51 35.99
CA VAL A 10 -7.56 -27.75 35.55
C VAL A 10 -6.86 -28.63 36.57
N GLU A 11 -6.10 -29.60 36.07
CA GLU A 11 -5.30 -30.48 36.93
C GLU A 11 -3.89 -29.91 37.09
N VAL A 12 -3.48 -29.67 38.34
CA VAL A 12 -2.13 -29.20 38.67
C VAL A 12 -1.56 -30.10 39.76
N ASN A 13 -0.41 -30.72 39.49
CA ASN A 13 0.24 -31.67 40.40
C ASN A 13 -0.68 -32.83 40.89
N GLY A 14 -1.60 -33.30 40.03
CA GLY A 14 -2.53 -34.39 40.35
C GLY A 14 -3.77 -33.98 41.17
N ASN A 15 -3.95 -32.69 41.44
CA ASN A 15 -5.15 -32.15 42.09
C ASN A 15 -5.98 -31.37 41.08
N ALA A 16 -7.30 -31.62 41.07
CA ALA A 16 -8.24 -30.84 40.30
C ALA A 16 -8.53 -29.50 41.02
N ILE A 17 -8.28 -28.40 40.32
CA ILE A 17 -8.52 -27.04 40.80
C ILE A 17 -9.51 -26.38 39.83
N ILE A 18 -10.52 -25.72 40.38
CA ILE A 18 -11.48 -24.94 39.59
C ILE A 18 -10.96 -23.51 39.50
N LEU A 19 -10.62 -23.07 38.29
CA LEU A 19 -10.30 -21.68 38.00
C LEU A 19 -11.57 -20.91 37.67
N THR A 20 -11.76 -19.76 38.31
CA THR A 20 -12.82 -18.80 38.03
C THR A 20 -12.26 -17.56 37.32
N LEU A 21 -13.13 -16.67 36.85
CA LEU A 21 -12.70 -15.39 36.25
C LEU A 21 -11.98 -14.46 37.23
N GLU A 22 -12.17 -14.66 38.54
CA GLU A 22 -11.48 -13.88 39.58
C GLU A 22 -10.02 -14.35 39.77
N ASP A 23 -9.72 -15.59 39.37
CA ASP A 23 -8.40 -16.21 39.55
C ASP A 23 -7.45 -15.96 38.36
N VAL A 24 -7.93 -15.32 37.30
CA VAL A 24 -7.18 -15.17 36.04
C VAL A 24 -7.23 -13.74 35.51
N GLU A 25 -6.08 -13.26 35.04
CA GLU A 25 -6.00 -12.05 34.23
C GLU A 25 -5.97 -12.47 32.76
N ILE A 26 -7.01 -12.11 32.00
CA ILE A 26 -7.07 -12.38 30.56
C ILE A 26 -6.32 -11.27 29.83
N THR A 27 -5.18 -11.61 29.25
CA THR A 27 -4.44 -10.70 28.39
C THR A 27 -4.52 -11.20 26.95
N SER A 28 -4.81 -10.29 26.01
CA SER A 28 -4.66 -10.55 24.59
C SER A 28 -3.19 -10.44 24.22
N SER A 29 -2.56 -11.55 23.85
CA SER A 29 -1.21 -11.53 23.30
C SER A 29 -1.26 -11.12 21.82
N ASP A 30 -0.40 -10.20 21.42
CA ASP A 30 -0.27 -9.74 20.04
C ASP A 30 -0.02 -10.93 19.11
N ILE A 31 -0.76 -10.98 17.99
CA ILE A 31 -0.47 -11.94 16.92
C ILE A 31 0.71 -11.36 16.14
N GLU A 32 1.81 -12.12 16.04
CA GLU A 32 3.01 -11.72 15.32
C GLU A 32 2.65 -11.25 13.89
N GLY A 33 3.02 -10.02 13.52
CA GLY A 33 2.72 -9.41 12.22
C GLY A 33 1.49 -8.49 12.16
N TRP A 34 0.72 -8.36 13.25
CA TRP A 34 -0.47 -7.51 13.29
C TRP A 34 -0.28 -6.37 14.29
N LEU A 35 -0.67 -5.15 13.91
CA LEU A 35 -0.78 -4.05 14.87
C LEU A 35 -2.11 -4.20 15.61
N VAL A 36 -2.05 -4.50 16.91
CA VAL A 36 -3.21 -4.71 17.76
C VAL A 36 -3.43 -3.49 18.65
N ALA A 37 -4.62 -2.90 18.60
CA ALA A 37 -5.05 -1.85 19.51
C ALA A 37 -6.28 -2.32 20.29
N ASN A 38 -6.25 -2.17 21.60
CA ASN A 38 -7.38 -2.45 22.47
C ASN A 38 -7.88 -1.15 23.11
N GLN A 39 -9.15 -0.81 22.90
CA GLN A 39 -9.81 0.28 23.60
C GLN A 39 -11.23 -0.15 23.99
N SER A 40 -11.54 -0.07 25.28
CA SER A 40 -12.89 -0.31 25.82
C SER A 40 -13.52 -1.65 25.41
N GLY A 41 -12.71 -2.71 25.33
CA GLY A 41 -13.18 -4.06 24.98
C GLY A 41 -13.33 -4.31 23.47
N ILE A 42 -12.93 -3.37 22.62
CA ILE A 42 -12.81 -3.57 21.18
C ILE A 42 -11.34 -3.80 20.86
N THR A 43 -11.05 -4.94 20.25
CA THR A 43 -9.73 -5.27 19.70
C THR A 43 -9.75 -5.05 18.20
N VAL A 44 -8.95 -4.11 17.70
CA VAL A 44 -8.69 -3.94 16.27
C VAL A 44 -7.32 -4.52 15.98
N ALA A 45 -7.27 -5.44 15.03
CA ALA A 45 -6.02 -5.96 14.49
C ALA A 45 -5.91 -5.52 13.03
N LEU A 46 -4.83 -4.83 12.67
CA LEU A 46 -4.52 -4.44 11.30
C LEU A 46 -3.35 -5.26 10.78
N ASP A 47 -3.56 -5.96 9.67
CA ASP A 47 -2.48 -6.56 8.88
C ASP A 47 -1.78 -5.42 8.13
N VAL A 48 -0.50 -5.22 8.45
CA VAL A 48 0.35 -4.20 7.83
C VAL A 48 1.17 -4.75 6.66
N THR A 49 0.95 -6.01 6.29
CA THR A 49 1.64 -6.66 5.17
C THR A 49 1.17 -6.05 3.86
N ILE A 50 2.05 -5.27 3.23
CA ILE A 50 1.80 -4.75 1.88
C ILE A 50 2.02 -5.90 0.89
N SER A 51 0.95 -6.31 0.21
CA SER A 51 1.05 -7.28 -0.87
C SER A 51 1.79 -6.68 -2.08
N PRO A 52 2.43 -7.50 -2.93
CA PRO A 52 3.06 -7.00 -4.16
C PRO A 52 2.10 -6.23 -5.07
N GLU A 53 0.82 -6.62 -5.11
CA GLU A 53 -0.22 -5.94 -5.87
C GLU A 53 -0.52 -4.55 -5.32
N LEU A 54 -0.67 -4.42 -3.99
CA LEU A 54 -0.88 -3.14 -3.33
C LEU A 54 0.31 -2.20 -3.53
N LYS A 55 1.54 -2.74 -3.53
CA LYS A 55 2.74 -1.95 -3.83
C LYS A 55 2.70 -1.39 -5.25
N LYS A 56 2.38 -2.23 -6.24
CA LYS A 56 2.28 -1.82 -7.65
C LYS A 56 1.19 -0.77 -7.86
N GLU A 57 0.02 -0.95 -7.23
CA GLU A 57 -1.05 0.05 -7.27
C GLU A 57 -0.62 1.39 -6.65
N GLY A 58 0.08 1.35 -5.50
CA GLY A 58 0.62 2.54 -4.84
C GLY A 58 1.57 3.32 -5.76
N ILE A 59 2.52 2.63 -6.39
CA ILE A 59 3.45 3.24 -7.37
C ILE A 59 2.68 3.85 -8.54
N SER A 60 1.68 3.15 -9.10
CA SER A 60 0.88 3.68 -10.21
C SER A 60 0.11 4.94 -9.83
N ARG A 61 -0.47 5.00 -8.62
CA ARG A 61 -1.15 6.20 -8.11
C ARG A 61 -0.18 7.37 -7.97
N GLU A 62 1.02 7.12 -7.49
CA GLU A 62 2.01 8.18 -7.32
C GLU A 62 2.58 8.66 -8.66
N LEU A 63 2.77 7.77 -9.63
CA LEU A 63 3.10 8.14 -11.01
C LEU A 63 2.04 9.08 -11.61
N VAL A 64 0.75 8.74 -11.48
CA VAL A 64 -0.35 9.61 -11.95
C VAL A 64 -0.26 10.99 -11.30
N ASN A 65 -0.09 11.05 -9.98
CA ASN A 65 0.06 12.31 -9.25
C ASN A 65 1.24 13.15 -9.78
N ARG A 66 2.41 12.52 -9.97
CA ARG A 66 3.59 13.17 -10.52
C ARG A 66 3.37 13.68 -11.94
N ILE A 67 2.80 12.87 -12.84
CA ILE A 67 2.47 13.27 -14.21
C ILE A 67 1.51 14.45 -14.22
N GLN A 68 0.47 14.45 -13.38
CA GLN A 68 -0.48 15.55 -13.27
C GLN A 68 0.15 16.85 -12.79
N ASN A 69 1.14 16.78 -11.90
CA ASN A 69 1.89 17.96 -11.47
C ASN A 69 2.79 18.47 -12.60
N ILE A 70 3.50 17.60 -13.33
CA ILE A 70 4.31 17.99 -14.50
C ILE A 70 3.43 18.66 -15.56
N ARG A 71 2.19 18.19 -15.77
CA ARG A 71 1.22 18.82 -16.69
C ARG A 71 0.92 20.26 -16.29
N LYS A 72 0.59 20.50 -15.01
CA LYS A 72 0.31 21.84 -14.48
C LYS A 72 1.52 22.76 -14.60
N ASP A 73 2.70 22.25 -14.24
CA ASP A 73 3.95 23.02 -14.28
C ASP A 73 4.37 23.35 -15.73
N SER A 74 4.02 22.49 -16.68
CA SER A 74 4.23 22.70 -18.11
C SER A 74 3.16 23.59 -18.76
N GLY A 75 2.16 24.06 -17.99
CA GLY A 75 1.08 24.91 -18.48
C GLY A 75 0.08 24.19 -19.40
N LEU A 76 -0.03 22.86 -19.28
CA LEU A 76 -1.00 22.07 -20.03
C LEU A 76 -2.37 22.12 -19.36
N GLU A 77 -3.43 22.13 -20.18
CA GLU A 77 -4.79 22.06 -19.68
C GLU A 77 -5.13 20.63 -19.25
N VAL A 78 -6.08 20.48 -18.31
CA VAL A 78 -6.50 19.15 -17.82
C VAL A 78 -7.09 18.29 -18.94
N THR A 79 -7.61 18.91 -20.00
CA THR A 79 -8.21 18.22 -21.17
C THR A 79 -7.20 17.85 -22.25
N ASP A 80 -5.95 18.30 -22.15
CA ASP A 80 -4.95 18.05 -23.19
C ASP A 80 -4.54 16.57 -23.22
N ARG A 81 -4.38 16.02 -24.42
CA ARG A 81 -3.83 14.68 -24.61
C ARG A 81 -2.31 14.73 -24.66
N ILE A 82 -1.67 13.74 -24.05
CA ILE A 82 -0.21 13.68 -23.94
C ILE A 82 0.35 12.32 -24.33
N ASN A 83 1.63 12.28 -24.67
CA ASN A 83 2.43 11.07 -24.67
C ASN A 83 3.39 11.11 -23.47
N ILE A 84 3.57 9.98 -22.82
CA ILE A 84 4.39 9.84 -21.62
C ILE A 84 5.58 8.94 -21.92
N VAL A 85 6.76 9.37 -21.51
CA VAL A 85 7.97 8.56 -21.52
C VAL A 85 8.53 8.52 -20.11
N ILE A 86 8.67 7.31 -19.56
CA ILE A 86 9.19 7.10 -18.19
C ILE A 86 10.50 6.32 -18.29
N GLN A 87 11.46 6.69 -17.44
CA GLN A 87 12.69 5.95 -17.31
C GLN A 87 12.41 4.58 -16.68
N SER A 88 12.77 3.53 -17.40
CA SER A 88 12.56 2.13 -17.05
C SER A 88 13.36 1.78 -15.79
N GLN A 89 12.66 1.16 -14.85
CA GLN A 89 13.18 0.61 -13.61
C GLN A 89 12.27 -0.55 -13.20
N ASN A 90 12.83 -1.65 -12.69
CA ASN A 90 12.06 -2.88 -12.42
C ASN A 90 10.73 -2.64 -11.67
N GLU A 91 10.72 -1.80 -10.63
CA GLU A 91 9.50 -1.54 -9.84
C GLU A 91 8.48 -0.67 -10.58
N ILE A 92 8.95 0.27 -11.39
CA ILE A 92 8.10 1.12 -12.24
C ILE A 92 7.52 0.29 -13.38
N ASP A 93 8.36 -0.49 -14.05
CA ASP A 93 7.97 -1.30 -15.21
C ASP A 93 6.85 -2.26 -14.80
N ASP A 94 7.03 -2.94 -13.65
CA ASP A 94 6.02 -3.83 -13.08
C ASP A 94 4.71 -3.12 -12.75
N ALA A 95 4.78 -1.92 -12.16
CA ALA A 95 3.60 -1.13 -11.78
C ALA A 95 2.87 -0.57 -13.00
N VAL A 96 3.63 -0.09 -13.99
CA VAL A 96 3.12 0.41 -15.27
C VAL A 96 2.46 -0.72 -16.02
N HIS A 97 3.11 -1.87 -16.21
CA HIS A 97 2.50 -3.00 -16.91
C HIS A 97 1.25 -3.54 -16.22
N SER A 98 1.18 -3.49 -14.89
CA SER A 98 0.00 -3.96 -14.15
C SER A 98 -1.18 -3.00 -14.23
N ASN A 99 -0.92 -1.69 -14.36
CA ASN A 99 -1.92 -0.63 -14.24
C ASN A 99 -1.87 0.38 -15.40
N GLU A 100 -1.38 -0.02 -16.57
CA GLU A 100 -1.09 0.86 -17.71
C GLU A 100 -2.34 1.66 -18.10
N LYS A 101 -3.46 0.95 -18.26
CA LYS A 101 -4.75 1.55 -18.58
C LYS A 101 -5.18 2.61 -17.56
N TYR A 102 -5.02 2.31 -16.27
CA TYR A 102 -5.38 3.25 -15.21
C TYR A 102 -4.52 4.52 -15.30
N ILE A 103 -3.20 4.38 -15.49
CA ILE A 103 -2.30 5.52 -15.63
C ILE A 103 -2.69 6.35 -16.86
N MET A 104 -2.93 5.72 -18.01
CA MET A 104 -3.29 6.42 -19.25
C MET A 104 -4.64 7.13 -19.14
N ASP A 105 -5.66 6.47 -18.59
CA ASP A 105 -7.01 7.05 -18.43
C ASP A 105 -6.98 8.25 -17.47
N GLU A 106 -6.30 8.14 -16.34
CA GLU A 106 -6.19 9.24 -15.35
C GLU A 106 -5.31 10.40 -15.83
N THR A 107 -4.42 10.18 -16.78
CA THR A 107 -3.49 11.21 -17.30
C THR A 107 -3.84 11.70 -18.70
N LEU A 108 -4.92 11.22 -19.30
CA LEU A 108 -5.29 11.46 -20.71
C LEU A 108 -4.12 11.23 -21.67
N ALA A 109 -3.38 10.15 -21.44
CA ALA A 109 -2.28 9.77 -22.30
C ALA A 109 -2.75 8.90 -23.46
N ASP A 110 -2.28 9.17 -24.67
CA ASP A 110 -2.54 8.28 -25.82
C ASP A 110 -1.43 7.22 -25.97
N ASP A 111 -0.23 7.49 -25.45
CA ASP A 111 0.89 6.55 -25.43
C ASP A 111 1.69 6.66 -24.12
N LEU A 112 2.16 5.52 -23.62
CA LEU A 112 3.07 5.41 -22.49
C LEU A 112 4.21 4.46 -22.86
N THR A 113 5.43 4.98 -22.93
CA THR A 113 6.62 4.20 -23.28
C THR A 113 7.65 4.19 -22.14
N LEU A 114 8.23 3.01 -21.89
CA LEU A 114 9.35 2.81 -20.94
C LEU A 114 10.68 2.73 -21.70
N ILE A 115 11.66 3.57 -21.32
CA ILE A 115 13.00 3.57 -21.95
C ILE A 115 14.12 3.64 -20.91
N GLN A 116 15.30 3.14 -21.23
CA GLN A 116 16.43 3.06 -20.28
C GLN A 116 16.93 4.44 -19.81
N THR A 117 16.91 5.43 -20.69
CA THR A 117 17.37 6.79 -20.40
C THR A 117 16.40 7.80 -21.00
N VAL A 118 15.89 8.72 -20.18
CA VAL A 118 15.02 9.81 -20.64
C VAL A 118 15.80 11.11 -20.68
N ASP A 119 16.03 11.63 -21.89
CA ASP A 119 16.69 12.92 -22.10
C ASP A 119 15.70 14.07 -21.88
N ASN A 120 16.10 15.10 -21.13
CA ASN A 120 15.25 16.27 -20.79
C ASN A 120 13.92 15.91 -20.12
N GLY A 121 13.89 14.84 -19.33
CA GLY A 121 12.76 14.52 -18.46
C GLY A 121 12.82 15.30 -17.14
N THR A 122 11.66 15.44 -16.50
CA THR A 122 11.54 15.94 -15.13
C THR A 122 11.88 14.81 -14.16
N ILE A 123 12.88 15.05 -13.31
CA ILE A 123 13.22 14.11 -12.23
C ILE A 123 12.13 14.18 -11.17
N VAL A 124 11.58 13.03 -10.83
CA VAL A 124 10.60 12.87 -9.77
C VAL A 124 11.09 11.87 -8.74
N GLU A 125 10.79 12.17 -7.49
CA GLU A 125 11.12 11.34 -6.34
C GLU A 125 9.84 11.07 -5.54
N PHE A 126 9.66 9.81 -5.17
CA PHE A 126 8.60 9.37 -4.29
C PHE A 126 8.99 8.05 -3.64
N ASP A 127 8.69 7.91 -2.35
CA ASP A 127 9.18 6.80 -1.52
C ASP A 127 10.70 6.62 -1.69
N ASP A 128 11.15 5.44 -2.14
CA ASP A 128 12.55 5.12 -2.42
C ASP A 128 12.87 5.12 -3.94
N ILE A 129 11.96 5.64 -4.77
CA ILE A 129 12.06 5.62 -6.23
C ILE A 129 12.43 7.01 -6.75
N VAL A 130 13.51 7.07 -7.53
CA VAL A 130 13.93 8.26 -8.28
C VAL A 130 13.92 7.93 -9.76
N THR A 131 13.06 8.59 -10.53
CA THR A 131 12.93 8.36 -11.97
C THR A 131 12.80 9.67 -12.76
N SER A 132 12.97 9.58 -14.07
CA SER A 132 12.81 10.70 -15.00
C SER A 132 11.57 10.49 -15.85
N ILE A 133 10.70 11.50 -15.91
CA ILE A 133 9.45 11.46 -16.68
C ILE A 133 9.43 12.62 -17.67
N GLN A 134 9.16 12.31 -18.94
CA GLN A 134 8.92 13.31 -19.97
C GLN A 134 7.48 13.20 -20.45
N ILE A 135 6.80 14.34 -20.56
CA ILE A 135 5.48 14.42 -21.18
C ILE A 135 5.55 15.31 -22.41
N LYS A 136 4.76 14.98 -23.43
CA LYS A 136 4.65 15.77 -24.65
C LYS A 136 3.20 15.88 -25.07
N LYS A 137 2.69 17.11 -25.22
CA LYS A 137 1.37 17.35 -25.79
C LYS A 137 1.31 16.87 -27.24
N ILE A 138 0.16 16.30 -27.60
CA ILE A 138 -0.16 15.87 -28.98
C ILE A 138 -0.66 17.04 -29.81
#